data_AF-A0A820LGN3-F1
#
_entry.id   AF-A0A820LGN3-F1
#
_cell.length_a   1.000
_cell.length_b   1.000
_cell.length_c   1.000
_cell.angle_alpha   90.00
_cell.angle_beta   90.00
_cell.angle_gamma   90.00
#
_symmetry.space_group_name_H-M   'P 1'
#
loop_
_entity.id
_entity.type
_entity.pdbx_description
1 polymer ?
#
loop_
_entity_poly.entity_id
_entity_poly.type
_entity_poly.pdbx_seq_one_letter_code
_entity_poly.pdbx_strand_id
1 'polypeptide(L)'
;IYLFSSDLQACFDYLYGLVKNTSSEPILASIINRLICIRDDQAIRQSYLRLIDESITRIVFSKTACDPDFDTYSMDSESIGDSGLSLSDHLPSARNGSIHDLSQMTGNAANNLAATENEIQINLMKGRIEHLEQTREKLSKALETILTQVDTETGNQIKRQYSDIFGESPSTNGSSGNIP
;
A
#
# COMPACT_ATOMS: atom_id res chain seq x y z
N ILE A 1 4.59 25.25 -19.96
CA ILE A 1 3.97 25.39 -18.63
C ILE A 1 4.92 24.69 -17.64
N TYR A 2 5.88 25.44 -17.08
CA TYR A 2 6.84 24.95 -16.08
C TYR A 2 6.54 25.67 -14.76
N LEU A 3 5.44 25.30 -14.10
CA LEU A 3 5.00 26.00 -12.89
C LEU A 3 4.69 25.06 -11.73
N PHE A 4 5.40 23.93 -11.64
CA PHE A 4 5.44 23.17 -10.40
C PHE A 4 6.74 23.44 -9.69
N SER A 5 6.60 23.87 -8.43
CA SER A 5 7.66 24.03 -7.45
C SER A 5 8.63 22.83 -7.49
N SER A 6 9.93 23.06 -7.23
CA SER A 6 10.87 21.96 -6.98
C SER A 6 10.54 21.17 -5.71
N ASP A 7 9.58 21.65 -4.91
CA ASP A 7 9.04 20.96 -3.76
C ASP A 7 8.00 19.91 -4.16
N LEU A 8 8.37 18.64 -4.01
CA LEU A 8 7.54 17.48 -4.29
C LEU A 8 6.24 17.47 -3.47
N GLN A 9 6.30 17.92 -2.20
CA GLN A 9 5.14 17.89 -1.32
C GLN A 9 4.07 18.88 -1.79
N ALA A 10 4.48 20.11 -2.13
CA ALA A 10 3.56 21.10 -2.68
C ALA A 10 2.89 20.64 -4.00
N CYS A 11 3.64 19.95 -4.87
CA CYS A 11 3.09 19.37 -6.10
C CYS A 11 2.02 18.32 -5.81
N PHE A 12 2.30 17.43 -4.86
CA PHE A 12 1.39 16.38 -4.44
C PHE A 12 0.12 16.95 -3.81
N ASP A 13 0.24 17.91 -2.90
CA ASP A 13 -0.89 18.52 -2.21
C ASP A 13 -1.83 19.23 -3.18
N TYR A 14 -1.26 19.93 -4.17
CA TYR A 14 -2.04 20.56 -5.23
C TYR A 14 -2.77 19.52 -6.10
N LEU A 15 -2.07 18.48 -6.57
CA LEU A 15 -2.68 17.41 -7.38
C LEU A 15 -3.79 16.68 -6.59
N TYR A 16 -3.53 16.38 -5.32
CA TYR A 16 -4.51 15.77 -4.42
C TYR A 16 -5.73 16.68 -4.25
N GLY A 17 -5.53 17.98 -4.07
CA GLY A 17 -6.60 18.97 -4.00
C GLY A 17 -7.50 19.00 -5.25
N LEU A 18 -6.94 18.76 -6.44
CA LEU A 18 -7.72 18.70 -7.69
C LEU A 18 -8.61 17.45 -7.79
N VAL A 19 -8.14 16.31 -7.26
CA VAL A 19 -8.87 15.03 -7.39
C VAL A 19 -9.74 14.70 -6.18
N LYS A 20 -9.53 15.37 -5.05
CA LYS A 20 -10.24 15.09 -3.80
C LYS A 20 -11.76 15.20 -3.97
N ASN A 21 -12.48 14.21 -3.48
CA ASN A 21 -13.93 14.05 -3.60
C ASN A 21 -14.44 13.96 -5.05
N THR A 22 -13.60 13.52 -5.99
CA THR A 22 -13.99 13.25 -7.39
C THR A 22 -13.87 11.76 -7.72
N SER A 23 -14.43 11.33 -8.84
CA SER A 23 -14.26 9.95 -9.35
C SER A 23 -12.81 9.59 -9.68
N SER A 24 -11.92 10.58 -9.80
CA SER A 24 -10.50 10.40 -10.09
C SER A 24 -9.64 10.10 -8.85
N GLU A 25 -10.15 10.34 -7.63
CA GLU A 25 -9.44 10.05 -6.38
C GLU A 25 -8.98 8.58 -6.26
N PRO A 26 -9.84 7.56 -6.47
CA PRO A 26 -9.41 6.17 -6.43
C PRO A 26 -8.41 5.83 -7.57
N ILE A 27 -8.47 6.53 -8.70
CA ILE A 27 -7.54 6.34 -9.81
C ILE A 27 -6.14 6.83 -9.40
N LEU A 28 -6.02 8.03 -8.84
CA LEU A 28 -4.76 8.56 -8.35
C LEU A 28 -4.15 7.65 -7.28
N ALA A 29 -4.95 7.17 -6.32
CA ALA A 29 -4.50 6.23 -5.31
C ALA A 29 -3.96 4.93 -5.92
N SER A 30 -4.63 4.42 -6.96
CA SER A 30 -4.20 3.22 -7.69
C SER A 30 -2.87 3.42 -8.42
N ILE A 31 -2.63 4.61 -8.98
CA ILE A 31 -1.36 4.97 -9.62
C ILE A 31 -0.24 5.01 -8.57
N ILE A 32 -0.45 5.73 -7.45
CA ILE A 32 0.56 5.86 -6.39
C ILE A 32 0.94 4.50 -5.81
N ASN A 33 -0.04 3.63 -5.55
CA ASN A 33 0.24 2.28 -5.04
C ASN A 33 1.15 1.48 -5.98
N ARG A 34 0.98 1.61 -7.31
CA ARG A 34 1.87 0.95 -8.29
C ARG A 34 3.28 1.54 -8.26
N LEU A 35 3.42 2.85 -8.07
CA LEU A 35 4.74 3.50 -7.94
C LEU A 35 5.48 3.04 -6.68
N ILE A 36 4.77 2.87 -5.56
CA ILE A 36 5.35 2.38 -4.29
C ILE A 36 5.89 0.95 -4.45
N CYS A 37 5.27 0.12 -5.29
CA CYS A 37 5.70 -1.26 -5.55
C CYS A 37 7.00 -1.38 -6.39
N ILE A 38 7.54 -0.28 -6.92
CA ILE A 38 8.82 -0.30 -7.65
C ILE A 38 9.94 -0.76 -6.69
N ARG A 39 10.74 -1.73 -7.16
CA ARG A 39 11.84 -2.35 -6.39
C ARG A 39 12.73 -1.31 -5.70
N ASP A 40 13.13 -1.63 -4.45
CA ASP A 40 14.04 -0.82 -3.63
C ASP A 40 15.51 -0.96 -4.02
N ASP A 41 15.79 -0.72 -5.31
CA ASP A 41 17.13 -0.60 -5.87
C ASP A 41 17.26 0.77 -6.54
N GLN A 42 18.30 1.53 -6.19
CA GLN A 42 18.41 2.93 -6.60
C GLN A 42 18.50 3.11 -8.13
N ALA A 43 19.28 2.29 -8.83
CA ALA A 43 19.50 2.40 -10.27
C ALA A 43 18.27 1.93 -11.06
N ILE A 44 17.68 0.81 -10.61
CA ILE A 44 16.48 0.25 -11.21
C ILE A 44 15.29 1.18 -10.97
N ARG A 45 15.09 1.70 -9.76
CA ARG A 45 14.03 2.66 -9.43
C ARG A 45 14.14 3.92 -10.27
N GLN A 46 15.34 4.48 -10.43
CA GLN A 46 15.56 5.63 -11.29
C GLN A 46 15.18 5.34 -12.74
N SER A 47 15.51 4.15 -13.24
CA SER A 47 15.16 3.72 -14.60
C SER A 47 13.65 3.57 -14.79
N TYR A 48 12.95 2.98 -13.83
CA TYR A 48 11.48 2.88 -13.84
C TYR A 48 10.82 4.26 -13.81
N LEU A 49 11.23 5.14 -12.90
CA LEU A 49 10.65 6.48 -12.80
C LEU A 49 10.91 7.32 -14.06
N ARG A 50 12.06 7.16 -14.71
CA ARG A 50 12.35 7.80 -16.00
C ARG A 50 11.41 7.32 -17.11
N LEU A 51 11.17 6.01 -17.20
CA LEU A 51 10.25 5.44 -18.18
C LEU A 51 8.81 5.94 -17.94
N ILE A 52 8.40 6.02 -16.67
CA ILE A 52 7.08 6.51 -16.27
C ILE A 52 6.94 8.00 -16.61
N ASP A 53 7.93 8.82 -16.29
CA ASP A 53 7.96 10.25 -16.62
C ASP A 53 7.82 10.50 -18.13
N GLU A 54 8.55 9.75 -18.94
CA GLU A 54 8.46 9.85 -20.39
C GLU A 54 7.09 9.39 -20.92
N SER A 55 6.52 8.34 -20.31
CA SER A 55 5.18 7.85 -20.64
C SER A 55 4.09 8.88 -20.31
N ILE A 56 4.14 9.48 -19.12
CA ILE A 56 3.22 10.57 -18.72
C ILE A 56 3.37 11.76 -19.66
N THR A 57 4.62 12.10 -20.04
CA THR A 57 4.89 13.20 -20.97
C THR A 57 4.20 12.96 -22.31
N ARG A 58 4.28 11.75 -22.88
CA ARG A 58 3.61 11.42 -24.14
C ARG A 58 2.09 11.51 -24.05
N ILE A 59 1.51 11.06 -22.93
CA ILE A 59 0.05 11.06 -22.71
C ILE A 59 -0.47 12.48 -22.52
N VAL A 60 0.16 13.26 -21.64
CA VAL A 60 -0.30 14.60 -21.25
C VAL A 60 0.08 15.68 -22.27
N PHE A 61 1.23 15.53 -22.93
CA PHE A 61 1.75 16.49 -23.91
C PHE A 61 1.79 15.88 -25.30
N SER A 62 0.64 15.40 -25.78
CA SER A 62 0.54 14.87 -27.13
C SER A 62 0.81 15.97 -28.17
N LYS A 63 1.39 15.61 -29.33
CA LYS A 63 1.74 16.56 -30.41
C LYS A 63 0.52 17.20 -31.05
N THR A 64 -0.65 16.60 -30.87
CA THR A 64 -1.95 17.11 -31.29
C THR A 64 -2.55 17.88 -30.13
N ALA A 65 -2.98 19.13 -30.32
CA ALA A 65 -3.60 19.95 -29.27
C ALA A 65 -5.03 19.48 -28.87
N CYS A 66 -5.30 18.17 -28.99
CA CYS A 66 -6.55 17.51 -28.62
C CYS A 66 -6.24 16.47 -27.55
N ASP A 67 -7.19 16.26 -26.65
CA ASP A 67 -7.13 15.17 -25.68
C ASP A 67 -6.97 13.83 -26.41
N PRO A 68 -6.23 12.87 -25.82
CA PRO A 68 -6.14 11.53 -26.37
C PRO A 68 -7.54 10.93 -26.48
N ASP A 69 -7.81 10.23 -27.58
CA ASP A 69 -9.05 9.46 -27.71
C ASP A 69 -9.01 8.28 -26.73
N PHE A 70 -9.68 8.42 -25.59
CA PHE A 70 -9.68 7.43 -24.51
C PHE A 70 -10.46 6.15 -24.85
N ASP A 71 -11.33 6.19 -25.87
CA ASP A 71 -12.09 5.02 -26.32
C ASP A 71 -11.28 4.13 -27.28
N THR A 72 -10.29 4.71 -27.97
CA THR A 72 -9.49 4.04 -29.00
C THR A 72 -8.00 3.92 -28.64
N TYR A 73 -7.58 4.32 -27.43
CA TYR A 73 -6.17 4.29 -27.02
C TYR A 73 -5.63 2.86 -26.84
N SER A 74 -5.33 2.16 -27.94
CA SER A 74 -4.29 1.13 -27.93
C SER A 74 -2.95 1.83 -27.87
N MET A 75 -2.11 1.48 -26.90
CA MET A 75 -0.71 1.87 -26.94
C MET A 75 -0.08 1.17 -28.15
N ASP A 76 -0.17 1.81 -29.32
CA ASP A 76 0.51 1.33 -30.51
C ASP A 76 2.00 1.29 -30.16
N SER A 77 2.56 0.09 -30.16
CA SER A 77 3.96 -0.21 -29.84
C SER A 77 4.97 0.40 -30.84
N GLU A 78 4.55 1.37 -31.65
CA GLU A 78 5.34 2.02 -32.70
C GLU A 78 5.91 3.37 -32.24
N SER A 79 6.67 3.37 -31.14
CA SER A 79 7.71 4.39 -30.91
C SER A 79 8.71 3.99 -29.83
N ILE A 80 9.10 2.71 -29.76
CA ILE A 80 10.25 2.24 -28.95
C ILE A 80 11.34 1.76 -29.93
N GLY A 81 11.72 2.63 -30.85
CA GLY A 81 12.61 2.28 -31.95
C GLY A 81 13.42 3.44 -32.47
N ASP A 82 14.09 4.20 -31.61
CA ASP A 82 15.18 5.10 -32.03
C ASP A 82 16.30 5.24 -30.99
N SER A 83 16.52 4.21 -30.17
CA SER A 83 17.71 4.15 -29.32
C SER A 83 18.29 2.75 -29.45
N GLY A 84 19.35 2.68 -30.25
CA GLY A 84 19.75 1.50 -30.99
C GLY A 84 20.23 0.31 -30.16
N LEU A 85 19.74 -0.86 -30.56
CA LEU A 85 20.48 -2.11 -30.62
C LEU A 85 19.92 -2.89 -31.82
N SER A 86 20.57 -2.75 -32.99
CA SER A 86 20.24 -3.54 -34.17
C SER A 86 20.71 -4.98 -33.93
N LEU A 87 19.76 -5.90 -33.70
CA LEU A 87 19.97 -7.34 -33.83
C LEU A 87 19.06 -7.85 -34.95
N SER A 88 19.32 -7.41 -36.17
CA SER A 88 18.62 -7.88 -37.36
C SER A 88 19.60 -8.39 -38.39
N ASP A 89 20.39 -9.41 -38.03
CA ASP A 89 21.19 -10.19 -38.98
C ASP A 89 21.31 -11.64 -38.49
N HIS A 90 20.20 -12.38 -38.51
CA HIS A 90 20.10 -13.82 -38.85
C HIS A 90 18.79 -14.43 -38.31
N LEU A 91 17.84 -14.74 -39.19
CA LEU A 91 17.08 -15.98 -39.03
C LEU A 91 16.55 -16.48 -40.38
N PRO A 92 16.73 -17.77 -40.71
CA PRO A 92 16.18 -18.35 -41.92
C PRO A 92 14.70 -18.70 -41.75
N SER A 93 14.00 -18.61 -42.87
CA SER A 93 12.61 -18.99 -43.10
C SER A 93 12.29 -20.42 -42.62
N ALA A 94 11.31 -20.58 -41.73
CA ALA A 94 10.65 -21.85 -41.42
C ALA A 94 9.19 -21.57 -40.96
N ARG A 95 8.20 -21.84 -41.81
CA ARG A 95 7.44 -23.10 -41.94
C ARG A 95 6.22 -23.12 -41.02
N ASN A 96 5.05 -23.08 -41.67
CA ASN A 96 3.71 -23.21 -41.10
C ASN A 96 3.59 -24.38 -40.13
N GLY A 97 3.54 -24.08 -38.83
CA GLY A 97 3.11 -24.98 -37.75
C GLY A 97 1.82 -24.42 -37.12
N SER A 98 0.87 -25.31 -36.86
CA SER A 98 -0.54 -25.04 -36.51
C SER A 98 -0.79 -23.88 -35.55
N ILE A 99 -1.56 -22.90 -36.02
CA ILE A 99 -2.16 -21.78 -35.26
C ILE A 99 -2.94 -22.26 -34.01
N HIS A 100 -3.32 -23.53 -33.95
CA HIS A 100 -4.06 -24.13 -32.84
C HIS A 100 -3.24 -24.28 -31.55
N ASP A 101 -1.93 -24.57 -31.64
CA ASP A 101 -1.09 -24.79 -30.46
C ASP A 101 -0.69 -23.48 -29.76
N LEU A 102 -0.60 -22.39 -30.54
CA LEU A 102 -0.30 -21.05 -30.02
C LEU A 102 -1.45 -20.50 -29.14
N SER A 103 -2.70 -20.79 -29.51
CA SER A 103 -3.90 -20.36 -28.76
C SER A 103 -4.00 -21.00 -27.38
N GLN A 104 -3.60 -22.27 -27.26
CA GLN A 104 -3.56 -22.95 -25.95
C GLN A 104 -2.42 -22.42 -25.07
N MET A 105 -1.25 -22.09 -25.64
CA MET A 105 -0.14 -21.49 -24.89
C MET A 105 -0.42 -20.07 -24.40
N THR A 106 -1.10 -19.23 -25.19
CA THR A 106 -1.52 -17.88 -24.75
C THR A 106 -2.63 -17.93 -23.70
N GLY A 107 -3.61 -18.82 -23.83
CA GLY A 107 -4.66 -19.02 -22.81
C GLY A 107 -4.10 -19.45 -21.46
N ASN A 108 -3.13 -20.37 -21.48
CA ASN A 108 -2.46 -20.81 -20.25
C ASN A 108 -1.57 -19.72 -19.65
N ALA A 109 -0.86 -18.93 -20.46
CA ALA A 109 -0.05 -17.81 -19.95
C ALA A 109 -0.90 -16.71 -19.28
N ALA A 110 -2.05 -16.36 -19.86
CA ALA A 110 -2.98 -15.38 -19.29
C ALA A 110 -3.59 -15.85 -17.96
N ASN A 111 -3.99 -17.13 -17.88
CA ASN A 111 -4.52 -17.72 -16.66
C ASN A 111 -3.47 -17.79 -15.54
N ASN A 112 -2.21 -18.09 -15.88
CA ASN A 112 -1.11 -18.10 -14.91
C ASN A 112 -0.77 -16.68 -14.43
N LEU A 113 -0.80 -15.67 -15.31
CA LEU A 113 -0.55 -14.28 -14.91
C LEU A 113 -1.65 -13.75 -13.97
N ALA A 114 -2.92 -13.99 -14.29
CA ALA A 114 -4.03 -13.64 -13.41
C ALA A 114 -3.98 -14.38 -12.06
N ALA A 115 -3.55 -15.64 -12.05
CA ALA A 115 -3.33 -16.40 -10.83
C ALA A 115 -2.22 -15.78 -9.96
N THR A 116 -1.09 -15.38 -10.57
CA THR A 116 0.00 -14.72 -9.83
C THR A 116 -0.40 -13.35 -9.27
N GLU A 117 -1.20 -12.57 -10.01
CA GLU A 117 -1.67 -11.27 -9.53
C GLU A 117 -2.65 -11.42 -8.36
N ASN A 118 -3.58 -12.38 -8.44
CA ASN A 118 -4.49 -12.70 -7.34
C ASN A 118 -3.71 -13.19 -6.10
N GLU A 119 -2.67 -14.00 -6.29
CA GLU A 119 -1.84 -14.49 -5.19
C GLU A 119 -1.09 -13.34 -4.48
N ILE A 120 -0.54 -12.39 -5.25
CA ILE A 120 0.11 -11.19 -4.70
C ILE A 120 -0.89 -10.35 -3.90
N GLN A 121 -2.09 -10.11 -4.43
CA GLN A 121 -3.14 -9.37 -3.72
C GLN A 121 -3.57 -10.07 -2.42
N ILE A 122 -3.73 -11.40 -2.46
CA ILE A 122 -4.07 -12.20 -1.28
C ILE A 122 -2.98 -12.08 -0.21
N ASN A 123 -1.70 -12.16 -0.59
CA ASN A 123 -0.60 -12.04 0.35
C ASN A 123 -0.51 -10.63 0.98
N LEU A 124 -0.78 -9.58 0.19
CA LEU A 124 -0.88 -8.21 0.71
C LEU A 124 -2.06 -8.04 1.67
N MET A 125 -3.23 -8.57 1.32
CA MET A 125 -4.41 -8.54 2.19
C MET A 125 -4.17 -9.29 3.50
N LYS A 126 -3.50 -10.46 3.45
CA LYS A 126 -3.09 -11.20 4.65
C LYS A 126 -2.20 -10.37 5.57
N GLY A 127 -1.18 -9.69 5.03
CA GLY A 127 -0.32 -8.81 5.83
C GLY A 127 -1.09 -7.65 6.47
N ARG A 128 -2.07 -7.08 5.75
CA ARG A 128 -2.93 -6.02 6.31
C ARG A 128 -3.83 -6.53 7.43
N ILE A 129 -4.39 -7.74 7.29
CA ILE A 129 -5.18 -8.38 8.34
C ILE A 129 -4.32 -8.63 9.58
N GLU A 130 -3.11 -9.16 9.41
CA GLU A 130 -2.18 -9.40 10.52
C GLU A 130 -1.84 -8.11 11.28
N HIS A 131 -1.56 -7.02 10.58
CA HIS A 131 -1.32 -5.72 11.22
C HIS A 131 -2.56 -5.21 12.00
N LEU A 132 -3.76 -5.39 11.44
CA LEU A 132 -5.01 -5.02 12.12
C LEU A 132 -5.24 -5.86 13.37
N GLU A 133 -4.96 -7.16 13.33
CA GLU A 133 -5.05 -8.06 14.49
C GLU A 133 -4.05 -7.68 15.58
N GLN A 134 -2.80 -7.36 15.22
CA GLN A 134 -1.80 -6.86 16.16
C GLN A 134 -2.23 -5.54 16.81
N THR A 135 -2.84 -4.64 16.03
CA THR A 135 -3.35 -3.36 16.55
C THR A 135 -4.51 -3.59 17.52
N ARG A 136 -5.43 -4.48 17.18
CA ARG A 136 -6.55 -4.88 18.05
C ARG A 136 -6.05 -5.48 19.36
N GLU A 137 -5.06 -6.36 19.31
CA GLU A 137 -4.42 -6.99 20.47
C GLU A 137 -3.80 -5.94 21.41
N LYS A 138 -3.04 -4.99 20.85
CA LYS A 138 -2.42 -3.88 21.61
C LYS A 138 -3.47 -3.01 22.28
N LEU A 139 -4.54 -2.65 21.55
CA LEU A 139 -5.65 -1.87 22.09
C LEU A 139 -6.37 -2.63 23.22
N SER A 140 -6.59 -3.93 23.06
CA SER A 140 -7.21 -4.77 24.09
C SER A 140 -6.40 -4.76 25.38
N LYS A 141 -5.07 -4.95 25.29
CA LYS A 141 -4.18 -4.91 26.47
C LYS A 141 -4.14 -3.54 27.13
N ALA A 142 -4.16 -2.47 26.33
CA ALA A 142 -4.22 -1.12 26.87
C ALA A 142 -5.52 -0.85 27.64
N LEU A 143 -6.67 -1.31 27.12
CA LEU A 143 -7.96 -1.20 27.81
C LEU A 143 -7.98 -1.99 29.12
N GLU A 144 -7.45 -3.21 29.12
CA GLU A 144 -7.37 -4.04 30.33
C GLU A 144 -6.48 -3.38 31.40
N THR A 145 -5.36 -2.79 30.98
CA THR A 145 -4.48 -2.01 31.87
C THR A 145 -5.22 -0.82 32.47
N ILE A 146 -5.96 -0.04 31.66
CA ILE A 146 -6.72 1.11 32.15
C ILE A 146 -7.80 0.69 33.14
N LEU A 147 -8.53 -0.40 32.87
CA LEU A 147 -9.55 -0.92 33.80
C LEU A 147 -8.94 -1.29 35.15
N THR A 148 -7.81 -2.00 35.17
CA THR A 148 -7.12 -2.34 36.43
C THR A 148 -6.63 -1.11 37.19
N GLN A 149 -6.18 -0.07 36.48
CA GLN A 149 -5.77 1.20 37.08
C GLN A 149 -6.97 1.95 37.68
N VAL A 150 -8.12 1.96 36.99
CA VAL A 150 -9.35 2.59 37.50
C VAL A 150 -9.87 1.85 38.74
N ASP A 151 -9.86 0.53 38.74
CA ASP A 151 -10.31 -0.27 39.89
C ASP A 151 -9.40 -0.06 41.11
N THR A 152 -8.08 -0.01 40.91
CA THR A 152 -7.11 0.26 41.98
C THR A 152 -7.16 1.70 42.47
N GLU A 153 -7.31 2.69 41.59
CA GLU A 153 -7.49 4.10 41.95
C GLU A 153 -8.77 4.32 42.75
N THR A 154 -9.88 3.71 42.31
CA THR A 154 -11.18 3.77 43.01
C THR A 154 -11.10 3.11 44.38
N GLY A 155 -10.50 1.92 44.47
CA GLY A 155 -10.26 1.25 45.75
C GLY A 155 -9.38 2.06 46.71
N ASN A 156 -8.34 2.71 46.18
CA ASN A 156 -7.44 3.58 46.95
C ASN A 156 -8.12 4.89 47.38
N GLN A 157 -9.00 5.45 46.55
CA GLN A 157 -9.81 6.62 46.92
C GLN A 157 -10.80 6.29 48.04
N ILE A 158 -11.49 5.14 47.93
CA ILE A 158 -12.38 4.66 49.00
C ILE A 158 -11.57 4.47 50.29
N LYS A 159 -10.39 3.84 50.21
CA LYS A 159 -9.54 3.60 51.39
C LYS A 159 -9.06 4.89 52.06
N ARG A 160 -8.70 5.90 51.25
CA ARG A 160 -8.37 7.26 51.74
C ARG A 160 -9.57 7.94 52.39
N GLN A 161 -10.73 7.90 51.74
CA GLN A 161 -11.97 8.47 52.28
C GLN A 161 -12.38 7.79 53.60
N TYR A 162 -12.18 6.47 53.74
CA TYR A 162 -12.37 5.76 55.01
C TYR A 162 -11.35 6.20 56.08
N SER A 163 -10.06 6.35 55.75
CA SER A 163 -9.06 6.81 56.74
C SER A 163 -9.31 8.24 57.21
N ASP A 164 -9.81 9.10 56.33
CA ASP A 164 -10.10 10.51 56.65
C ASP A 164 -11.34 10.63 57.55
N ILE A 165 -12.32 9.74 57.41
CA ILE A 165 -13.56 9.74 58.22
C ILE A 165 -13.34 9.06 59.58
N PHE A 166 -12.59 7.97 59.63
CA PHE A 166 -12.52 7.11 60.82
C PHE A 166 -11.17 7.12 61.55
N GLY A 167 -10.11 7.72 60.97
CA GLY A 167 -8.75 7.65 61.50
C GLY A 167 -8.15 6.24 61.38
N GLU A 168 -6.81 6.15 61.22
CA GLU A 168 -6.09 4.88 61.02
C GLU A 168 -6.54 3.75 61.96
N SER A 169 -6.67 2.53 61.41
CA SER A 169 -6.96 1.30 62.16
C SER A 169 -6.19 0.11 61.56
N PRO A 170 -5.85 -0.90 62.37
CA PRO A 170 -4.55 -1.13 62.99
C PRO A 170 -3.62 -2.02 62.16
N SER A 171 -2.32 -1.91 62.44
CA SER A 171 -1.29 -2.87 62.01
C SER A 171 -1.69 -4.31 62.38
N THR A 172 -1.84 -5.20 61.41
CA THR A 172 -1.88 -6.65 61.67
C THR A 172 -0.45 -7.16 61.84
N ASN A 173 0.18 -6.80 62.96
CA ASN A 173 1.34 -7.52 63.49
C ASN A 173 0.86 -8.82 64.12
N GLY A 174 1.07 -9.92 63.41
CA GLY A 174 1.58 -11.18 63.95
C GLY A 174 0.73 -12.05 64.90
N SER A 175 1.18 -13.31 64.94
CA SER A 175 0.96 -14.33 65.96
C SER A 175 -0.35 -15.13 65.96
N SER A 176 -0.25 -16.33 65.39
CA SER A 176 -0.16 -17.62 66.12
C SER A 176 -1.15 -17.90 67.24
N GLY A 177 -1.74 -19.10 67.21
CA GLY A 177 -2.41 -19.74 68.35
C GLY A 177 -3.88 -20.01 68.06
N ASN A 178 -4.21 -21.15 67.45
CA ASN A 178 -4.49 -22.43 68.12
C ASN A 178 -5.74 -22.35 69.01
N ILE A 179 -6.80 -23.07 68.63
CA ILE A 179 -7.98 -23.32 69.47
C ILE A 179 -8.36 -24.82 69.27
N PRO A 180 -8.73 -25.52 70.36
CA PRO A 180 -8.72 -26.98 70.46
C PRO A 180 -9.95 -27.69 69.89
#